data_AF-A0A0D2H4M0-F1
#
_entry.id   AF-A0A0D2H4M0-F1
#
_cell.length_a   1.000
_cell.length_b   1.000
_cell.length_c   1.000
_cell.angle_alpha   90.00
_cell.angle_beta   90.00
_cell.angle_gamma   90.00
#
_symmetry.space_group_name_H-M   'P 1'
#
loop_
_entity.id
_entity.type
_entity.pdbx_description
1 polymer ?
#
loop_
_entity_poly.entity_id
_entity_poly.type
_entity_poly.pdbx_seq_one_letter_code
_entity_poly.pdbx_strand_id
1 'polypeptide(L)'
;MHTTFAYLVKLPHLSTQEFINYYETKHIPMINRLAGPENQPLVYKRRYTHRDDPAFVFVRATVDARGTPVATPTSSGSGDEAAAAKLELDPGNVDFDVMTEIGFADEAAKMRWLMALGQGENGKMVREDEERFLWRERTRAVVVEEFVSFG
;
A
#
# COMPACT_ATOMS: atom_id res chain seq x y z
N MET A 1 6.28 1.43 22.33
CA MET A 1 6.75 1.27 20.94
C MET A 1 6.15 2.39 20.12
N HIS A 2 6.92 3.02 19.23
CA HIS A 2 6.41 4.05 18.34
C HIS A 2 6.22 3.45 16.95
N THR A 3 4.98 3.32 16.51
CA THR A 3 4.64 2.61 15.27
C THR A 3 4.19 3.59 14.20
N THR A 4 4.70 3.40 12.99
CA THR A 4 4.27 4.12 11.78
C THR A 4 3.74 3.11 10.78
N PHE A 5 2.53 3.34 10.28
CA PHE A 5 2.02 2.65 9.10
C PHE A 5 2.25 3.51 7.86
N ALA A 6 2.73 2.89 6.79
CA ALA A 6 2.82 3.52 5.48
C ALA A 6 2.00 2.72 4.47
N TYR A 7 1.22 3.42 3.65
CA TYR A 7 0.37 2.89 2.61
C TYR A 7 0.93 3.42 1.29
N LEU A 8 1.50 2.53 0.48
CA LEU A 8 2.22 2.90 -0.73
C LEU A 8 1.49 2.37 -1.96
N VAL A 9 1.55 3.15 -3.04
CA VAL A 9 0.92 2.81 -4.33
C VAL A 9 2.01 2.61 -5.36
N LYS A 10 1.93 1.53 -6.13
CA LYS A 10 2.88 1.26 -7.23
C LYS A 10 2.59 2.19 -8.41
N LEU A 11 3.58 2.43 -9.25
CA LEU A 11 3.36 3.14 -10.51
C LEU A 11 2.37 2.37 -11.41
N PRO A 12 1.48 3.06 -12.16
CA PRO A 12 0.41 2.40 -12.91
C PRO A 12 0.87 1.38 -13.96
N HIS A 13 2.08 1.54 -14.50
CA HIS A 13 2.63 0.68 -15.54
C HIS A 13 3.29 -0.60 -15.03
N LEU A 14 3.50 -0.73 -13.71
CA LEU A 14 4.10 -1.92 -13.11
C LEU A 14 3.04 -2.97 -12.79
N SER A 15 3.32 -4.23 -13.06
CA SER A 15 2.56 -5.34 -12.48
C SER A 15 2.81 -5.46 -10.98
N THR A 16 1.89 -6.12 -10.27
CA THR A 16 2.04 -6.40 -8.83
C THR A 16 3.33 -7.18 -8.53
N GLN A 17 3.70 -8.15 -9.37
CA GLN A 17 4.92 -8.95 -9.18
C GLN A 17 6.20 -8.17 -9.45
N GLU A 18 6.24 -7.31 -10.48
CA GLU A 18 7.39 -6.43 -10.74
C GLU A 18 7.60 -5.44 -9.59
N PHE A 19 6.50 -4.88 -9.08
CA PHE A 19 6.52 -4.01 -7.91
C PHE A 19 7.11 -4.71 -6.68
N ILE A 20 6.58 -5.88 -6.30
CA ILE A 20 7.08 -6.67 -5.16
C ILE A 20 8.56 -7.01 -5.35
N ASN A 21 8.93 -7.48 -6.54
CA ASN A 21 10.31 -7.86 -6.83
C ASN A 21 11.26 -6.66 -6.68
N TYR A 22 10.93 -5.51 -7.25
CA TYR A 22 11.75 -4.30 -7.11
C TYR A 22 11.85 -3.86 -5.64
N TYR A 23 10.72 -3.83 -4.94
CA TYR A 23 10.63 -3.40 -3.54
C TYR A 23 11.53 -4.26 -2.63
N GLU A 24 11.41 -5.57 -2.71
CA GLU A 24 12.10 -6.49 -1.79
C GLU A 24 13.56 -6.74 -2.17
N THR A 25 13.92 -6.69 -3.47
CA THR A 25 15.29 -7.00 -3.91
C THR A 25 16.20 -5.79 -4.06
N LYS A 26 15.65 -4.58 -4.21
CA LYS A 26 16.43 -3.35 -4.42
C LYS A 26 16.16 -2.30 -3.36
N HIS A 27 14.89 -1.92 -3.21
CA HIS A 27 14.52 -0.80 -2.33
C HIS A 27 14.84 -1.12 -0.87
N ILE A 28 14.34 -2.24 -0.33
CA ILE A 28 14.55 -2.60 1.08
C ILE A 28 16.03 -2.80 1.44
N PRO A 29 16.84 -3.53 0.64
CA PRO A 29 18.28 -3.61 0.87
C PRO A 29 18.97 -2.23 0.87
N MET A 30 18.58 -1.33 -0.04
CA MET A 30 19.10 0.04 -0.07
C MET A 30 18.71 0.80 1.20
N ILE A 31 17.44 0.78 1.62
CA ILE A 31 16.96 1.44 2.84
C ILE A 31 17.73 0.93 4.07
N ASN A 32 17.89 -0.38 4.21
CA ASN A 32 18.62 -0.97 5.33
C ASN A 32 20.09 -0.54 5.33
N ARG A 33 20.74 -0.48 4.16
CA ARG A 33 22.12 -0.01 4.01
C ARG A 33 22.26 1.47 4.40
N LEU A 34 21.33 2.32 3.97
CA LEU A 34 21.38 3.76 4.23
C LEU A 34 21.08 4.11 5.70
N ALA A 35 20.14 3.38 6.33
CA ALA A 35 19.84 3.56 7.75
C ALA A 35 21.03 3.16 8.64
N GLY A 36 21.80 2.15 8.22
CA GLY A 36 22.89 1.59 9.02
C GLY A 36 22.38 0.71 10.17
N PRO A 37 23.26 -0.07 10.83
CA PRO A 37 22.87 -1.03 11.86
C PRO A 37 22.31 -0.37 13.13
N GLU A 38 22.75 0.84 13.46
CA GLU A 38 22.38 1.54 14.70
C GLU A 38 20.98 2.19 14.66
N ASN A 39 20.44 2.43 13.46
CA ASN A 39 19.15 3.11 13.29
C ASN A 39 18.04 2.16 12.82
N GLN A 40 18.24 0.84 12.86
CA GLN A 40 17.23 -0.09 12.40
C GLN A 40 15.96 -0.03 13.25
N PRO A 41 14.77 -0.10 12.61
CA PRO A 41 13.52 -0.30 13.34
C PRO A 41 13.49 -1.69 14.01
N LEU A 42 12.76 -1.80 15.12
CA LEU A 42 12.49 -3.06 15.81
C LEU A 42 11.55 -3.97 14.99
N VAL A 43 10.64 -3.34 14.23
CA VAL A 43 9.72 -4.03 13.34
C VAL A 43 9.77 -3.35 11.98
N TYR A 44 9.96 -4.13 10.91
CA TYR A 44 9.81 -3.62 9.55
C TYR A 44 9.14 -4.69 8.70
N LYS A 45 7.82 -4.59 8.51
CA LYS A 45 7.00 -5.58 7.80
C LYS A 45 6.26 -4.92 6.64
N ARG A 46 6.10 -5.63 5.53
CA ARG A 46 5.36 -5.19 4.34
C ARG A 46 4.30 -6.24 4.02
N ARG A 47 3.07 -5.80 3.75
CA ARG A 47 1.92 -6.66 3.41
C ARG A 47 1.35 -6.17 2.09
N TYR A 48 1.55 -6.94 1.03
CA TYR A 48 1.14 -6.58 -0.32
C TYR A 48 -0.32 -6.96 -0.56
N THR A 49 -1.02 -6.09 -1.29
CA THR A 49 -2.38 -6.37 -1.74
C THR A 49 -2.32 -7.02 -3.12
N HIS A 50 -2.96 -8.17 -3.29
CA HIS A 50 -3.15 -8.80 -4.61
C HIS A 50 -4.52 -8.40 -5.16
N ARG A 51 -4.68 -7.15 -5.60
CA ARG A 51 -5.97 -6.63 -6.12
C ARG A 51 -6.43 -7.31 -7.40
N ASP A 52 -5.48 -7.88 -8.14
CA ASP A 52 -5.74 -8.66 -9.35
C ASP A 52 -6.21 -10.10 -9.03
N ASP A 53 -6.14 -10.54 -7.76
CA ASP A 53 -6.57 -11.88 -7.37
C ASP A 53 -8.11 -11.96 -7.33
N PRO A 54 -8.74 -12.78 -8.20
CA PRO A 54 -10.19 -12.91 -8.25
C PRO A 54 -10.80 -13.53 -6.98
N ALA A 55 -9.99 -14.13 -6.09
CA ALA A 55 -10.48 -14.76 -4.87
C ALA A 55 -10.91 -13.77 -3.77
N PHE A 56 -10.49 -12.50 -3.85
CA PHE A 56 -10.74 -11.47 -2.81
C PHE A 56 -11.56 -10.27 -3.30
N VAL A 57 -12.60 -10.56 -4.08
CA VAL A 57 -13.55 -9.55 -4.55
C VAL A 57 -14.68 -9.43 -3.52
N PHE A 58 -14.74 -8.31 -2.81
CA PHE A 58 -15.99 -7.93 -2.15
C PHE A 58 -17.02 -7.55 -3.22
N VAL A 59 -17.92 -8.47 -3.56
CA VAL A 59 -19.04 -8.15 -4.43
C VAL A 59 -20.02 -7.28 -3.64
N ARG A 60 -20.11 -5.99 -3.99
CA ARG A 60 -21.24 -5.16 -3.55
C ARG A 60 -22.49 -5.62 -4.28
N ALA A 61 -23.34 -6.39 -3.60
CA ALA A 61 -24.71 -6.60 -4.03
C ALA A 61 -25.58 -5.44 -3.51
N THR A 62 -26.33 -4.79 -4.40
CA THR A 62 -27.45 -3.96 -3.95
C THR A 62 -28.52 -4.91 -3.42
N VAL A 63 -29.01 -4.69 -2.20
CA VAL A 63 -30.07 -5.51 -1.61
C VAL A 63 -31.30 -4.68 -1.30
N ASP A 64 -32.48 -5.30 -1.36
CA ASP A 64 -33.73 -4.68 -0.91
C ASP A 64 -33.75 -4.53 0.62
N ALA A 65 -34.81 -3.93 1.17
CA ALA A 65 -35.00 -3.79 2.61
C ALA A 65 -35.05 -5.12 3.38
N ARG A 66 -35.18 -6.27 2.70
CA ARG A 66 -35.19 -7.63 3.27
C ARG A 66 -33.84 -8.34 3.10
N GLY A 67 -32.84 -7.69 2.49
CA GLY A 67 -31.54 -8.28 2.23
C GLY A 67 -31.47 -9.14 0.96
N THR A 68 -32.49 -9.11 0.11
CA THR A 68 -32.49 -9.84 -1.17
C THR A 68 -31.68 -9.08 -2.22
N PRO A 69 -30.73 -9.71 -2.94
CA PRO A 69 -30.04 -9.05 -4.05
C PRO A 69 -31.04 -8.49 -5.09
N VAL A 70 -30.88 -7.22 -5.44
CA VAL A 70 -31.62 -6.53 -6.49
C VAL A 70 -30.70 -6.41 -7.69
N ALA A 71 -31.13 -6.89 -8.86
CA ALA A 71 -30.42 -6.63 -10.11
C ALA A 71 -30.43 -5.12 -10.39
N THR A 72 -29.26 -4.52 -10.61
CA THR A 72 -29.14 -3.10 -10.97
C THR A 72 -30.04 -2.81 -12.18
N PRO A 73 -30.93 -1.80 -12.13
CA PRO A 73 -31.85 -1.55 -13.22
C PRO A 73 -31.08 -1.14 -14.48
N THR A 74 -31.15 -1.98 -15.51
CA THR A 74 -30.65 -1.71 -16.86
C THR A 74 -31.42 -0.53 -17.43
N SER A 75 -30.83 0.65 -17.44
CA SER A 75 -31.39 1.78 -18.17
C SER A 75 -31.38 1.43 -19.67
N SER A 76 -32.58 1.30 -20.24
CA SER A 76 -32.82 1.07 -21.66
C SER A 76 -32.36 2.29 -22.47
N GLY A 77 -31.09 2.29 -22.87
CA GLY A 77 -30.52 3.20 -23.87
C GLY A 77 -29.99 2.37 -25.03
N SER A 78 -30.63 2.51 -26.18
CA SER A 78 -30.26 1.90 -27.46
C SER A 78 -28.88 2.38 -27.92
N GLY A 79 -27.95 1.45 -28.15
CA GLY A 79 -26.66 1.72 -28.78
C GLY A 79 -25.80 0.46 -28.74
N ASP A 80 -25.37 0.01 -29.91
CA ASP A 80 -24.45 -1.09 -30.12
C ASP A 80 -23.21 -0.98 -29.21
N GLU A 81 -23.11 -1.84 -28.21
CA GLU A 81 -21.85 -2.31 -27.67
C GLU A 81 -22.14 -3.45 -26.69
N ALA A 82 -21.75 -4.65 -27.08
CA ALA A 82 -21.39 -5.71 -26.16
C ALA A 82 -20.09 -5.32 -25.43
N ALA A 83 -20.08 -4.13 -24.83
CA ALA A 83 -19.24 -3.80 -23.71
C ALA A 83 -19.68 -4.77 -22.63
N ALA A 84 -19.04 -5.95 -22.63
CA ALA A 84 -19.01 -6.84 -21.50
C ALA A 84 -18.77 -5.93 -20.31
N ALA A 85 -19.86 -5.66 -19.57
CA ALA A 85 -19.83 -4.80 -18.42
C ALA A 85 -18.74 -5.41 -17.57
N LYS A 86 -17.57 -4.76 -17.57
CA LYS A 86 -16.43 -5.18 -16.79
C LYS A 86 -17.05 -5.35 -15.43
N LEU A 87 -17.04 -6.57 -14.94
CA LEU A 87 -17.22 -6.83 -13.53
C LEU A 87 -16.05 -6.07 -12.93
N GLU A 88 -16.21 -4.77 -12.69
CA GLU A 88 -15.26 -3.97 -11.96
C GLU A 88 -15.32 -4.61 -10.59
N LEU A 89 -14.35 -5.48 -10.37
CA LEU A 89 -13.94 -5.84 -9.04
C LEU A 89 -13.82 -4.50 -8.31
N ASP A 90 -14.75 -4.19 -7.42
CA ASP A 90 -14.66 -3.06 -6.49
C ASP A 90 -14.12 -3.65 -5.18
N PRO A 91 -12.80 -3.93 -5.05
CA PRO A 91 -12.22 -4.28 -3.76
C PRO A 91 -12.31 -3.02 -2.88
N GLY A 92 -13.47 -2.86 -2.24
CA GLY A 92 -13.94 -1.66 -1.57
C GLY A 92 -12.84 -0.75 -1.02
N ASN A 93 -12.55 0.30 -1.79
CA ASN A 93 -11.73 1.46 -1.44
C ASN A 93 -10.28 1.23 -0.96
N VAL A 94 -9.67 0.05 -1.17
CA VAL A 94 -8.24 -0.13 -0.87
C VAL A 94 -7.39 0.48 -2.00
N ASP A 95 -6.96 1.72 -1.78
CA ASP A 95 -6.23 2.53 -2.76
C ASP A 95 -4.70 2.41 -2.67
N PHE A 96 -4.18 1.45 -1.90
CA PHE A 96 -2.76 1.14 -1.76
C PHE A 96 -2.41 -0.27 -2.23
N ASP A 97 -1.16 -0.47 -2.64
CA ASP A 97 -0.60 -1.75 -3.10
C ASP A 97 0.19 -2.49 -2.01
N VAL A 98 0.67 -1.77 -1.00
CA VAL A 98 1.35 -2.34 0.17
C VAL A 98 1.08 -1.52 1.43
N MET A 99 0.78 -2.22 2.52
CA MET A 99 0.77 -1.67 3.88
C MET A 99 2.07 -2.08 4.59
N THR A 100 2.81 -1.08 5.02
CA THR A 100 4.10 -1.23 5.68
C THR A 100 3.96 -0.82 7.14
N GLU A 101 4.48 -1.64 8.04
CA GLU A 101 4.55 -1.39 9.47
C GLU A 101 6.01 -1.20 9.87
N ILE A 102 6.30 -0.05 10.48
CA ILE A 102 7.62 0.31 10.97
C ILE A 102 7.52 0.65 12.46
N GLY A 103 8.09 -0.21 13.30
CA GLY A 103 8.07 -0.07 14.76
C GLY A 103 9.44 0.35 15.29
N PHE A 104 9.46 1.38 16.12
CA PHE A 104 10.66 1.91 16.77
C PHE A 104 10.54 1.82 18.30
N ALA A 105 11.68 1.81 18.99
CA ALA A 105 11.69 1.83 20.46
C ALA A 105 10.97 3.08 21.00
N ASP A 106 11.32 4.25 20.45
CA ASP A 106 10.80 5.56 20.81
C ASP A 106 10.79 6.52 19.60
N GLU A 107 10.30 7.74 19.82
CA GLU A 107 10.26 8.78 18.79
C GLU A 107 11.67 9.22 18.34
N ALA A 108 12.65 9.21 19.24
CA ALA A 108 14.03 9.60 18.90
C ALA A 108 14.66 8.59 17.93
N ALA A 109 14.42 7.29 18.10
CA ALA A 109 14.85 6.24 17.19
C ALA A 109 14.23 6.39 15.81
N LYS A 110 12.92 6.69 15.74
CA LYS A 110 12.26 7.03 14.47
C LYS A 110 12.91 8.23 13.80
N MET A 111 13.17 9.30 14.54
CA MET A 111 13.79 10.51 14.00
C MET A 111 15.21 10.24 13.48
N ARG A 112 16.02 9.44 14.18
CA ARG A 112 17.34 9.03 13.69
C ARG A 112 17.26 8.25 12.38
N TRP A 113 16.31 7.30 12.27
CA TRP A 113 16.07 6.56 11.03
C TRP A 113 15.64 7.46 9.88
N LEU A 114 14.67 8.36 10.11
CA LEU A 114 14.22 9.33 9.11
C LEU A 114 15.35 10.28 8.67
N MET A 115 16.19 10.73 9.61
CA MET A 115 17.35 11.57 9.29
C MET A 115 18.38 10.81 8.46
N ALA A 116 18.69 9.57 8.82
CA ALA A 116 19.63 8.73 8.06
C ALA A 116 19.18 8.52 6.60
N LEU A 117 17.87 8.40 6.36
CA LEU A 117 17.31 8.22 5.02
C LEU A 117 17.08 9.53 4.27
N GLY A 118 16.74 10.61 4.97
CA GLY A 118 16.28 11.86 4.36
C GLY A 118 17.37 12.93 4.15
N GLN A 119 18.52 12.82 4.82
CA GLN A 119 19.56 13.85 4.77
C GLN A 119 20.50 13.68 3.56
N GLY A 120 20.91 14.83 3.00
CA GLY A 120 21.97 14.91 2.00
C GLY A 120 21.77 13.98 0.80
N GLU A 121 22.83 13.27 0.42
CA GLU A 121 22.82 12.35 -0.71
C GLU A 121 21.89 11.15 -0.49
N ASN A 122 21.75 10.67 0.75
CA ASN A 122 20.84 9.56 1.05
C ASN A 122 19.40 9.91 0.67
N GLY A 123 18.95 11.11 1.04
CA GLY A 123 17.60 11.58 0.68
C GLY A 123 17.39 11.68 -0.83
N LYS A 124 18.43 12.02 -1.59
CA LYS A 124 18.38 12.03 -3.05
C LYS A 124 18.30 10.61 -3.61
N MET A 125 19.15 9.70 -3.13
CA MET A 125 19.13 8.29 -3.54
C MET A 125 17.77 7.63 -3.25
N VAL A 126 17.19 7.88 -2.09
CA VAL A 126 15.87 7.36 -1.74
C VAL A 126 14.81 7.89 -2.71
N ARG A 127 14.78 9.19 -2.98
CA ARG A 127 13.81 9.78 -3.92
C ARG A 127 13.95 9.22 -5.34
N GLU A 128 15.17 9.16 -5.87
CA GLU A 128 15.44 8.64 -7.22
C GLU A 128 15.11 7.14 -7.35
N ASP A 129 15.25 6.37 -6.27
CA ASP A 129 14.83 4.98 -6.25
C ASP A 129 13.30 4.85 -6.19
N GLU A 130 12.65 5.60 -5.28
CA GLU A 130 11.18 5.62 -5.16
C GLU A 130 10.48 6.02 -6.47
N GLU A 131 11.02 6.99 -7.21
CA GLU A 131 10.47 7.44 -8.50
C GLU A 131 10.39 6.33 -9.56
N ARG A 132 11.13 5.23 -9.39
CA ARG A 132 11.13 4.11 -10.36
C ARG A 132 9.97 3.16 -10.17
N PHE A 133 9.33 3.14 -9.01
CA PHE A 133 8.33 2.12 -8.70
C PHE A 133 7.16 2.58 -7.82
N LEU A 134 7.30 3.71 -7.10
CA LEU A 134 6.23 4.29 -6.28
C LEU A 134 5.58 5.50 -6.93
N TRP A 135 4.25 5.56 -6.80
CA TRP A 135 3.49 6.77 -7.01
C TRP A 135 3.54 7.63 -5.74
N ARG A 136 4.60 8.43 -5.61
CA ARG A 136 4.93 9.18 -4.39
C ARG A 136 3.80 10.11 -3.92
N GLU A 137 3.04 10.71 -4.84
CA GLU A 137 1.88 11.58 -4.51
C GLU A 137 0.74 10.84 -3.80
N ARG A 138 0.68 9.51 -3.94
CA ARG A 138 -0.32 8.66 -3.27
C ARG A 138 0.23 7.94 -2.04
N THR A 139 1.52 8.07 -1.76
CA THR A 139 2.11 7.56 -0.53
C THR A 139 1.54 8.30 0.67
N ARG A 140 1.05 7.53 1.66
CA ARG A 140 0.54 8.06 2.92
C ARG A 140 1.26 7.37 4.06
N ALA A 141 1.64 8.11 5.08
CA ALA A 141 2.19 7.56 6.30
C ALA A 141 1.50 8.18 7.51
N VAL A 142 1.19 7.35 8.51
CA VAL A 142 0.51 7.75 9.74
C VAL A 142 1.24 7.14 10.93
N VAL A 143 1.47 7.97 11.95
CA VAL A 143 1.90 7.49 13.26
C VAL A 143 0.66 7.01 14.00
N VAL A 144 0.77 5.86 14.65
CA VAL A 144 -0.34 5.29 15.42
C VAL A 144 0.05 5.13 16.88
N GLU A 145 -0.97 5.18 17.73
CA GLU A 145 -0.91 4.71 19.10
C GLU A 145 -1.53 3.31 19.16
N GLU A 146 -0.87 2.39 19.87
CA GLU A 146 -1.24 0.98 19.90
C GLU A 146 -1.66 0.57 21.31
N PHE A 147 -2.82 -0.08 21.41
CA PHE A 147 -3.35 -0.65 22.65
C PHE A 147 -3.55 -2.16 22.46
N VAL A 148 -2.86 -2.96 23.25
CA VAL A 148 -2.93 -4.43 23.19
C VAL A 148 -3.83 -4.92 24.32
N SER A 149 -4.90 -5.66 23.98
CA SER A 149 -5.84 -6.21 24.98
C SER A 149 -5.47 -7.60 25.50
N PHE A 150 -4.75 -8.38 24.69
CA PHE A 150 -4.21 -9.72 25.01
C PHE A 150 -3.19 -10.10 23.93
N GLY A 151 -2.23 -10.97 24.28
CA GLY A 151 -1.08 -11.35 23.44
C GLY A 151 0.21 -11.26 24.22
#